data_AF-A0A3D4NMS2-F1
#
_entry.id   AF-A0A3D4NMS2-F1
#
_cell.length_a   1.000
_cell.length_b   1.000
_cell.length_c   1.000
_cell.angle_alpha   90.00
_cell.angle_beta   90.00
_cell.angle_gamma   90.00
#
_symmetry.space_group_name_H-M   'P 1'
#
loop_
_entity.id
_entity.type
_entity.pdbx_description
1 polymer ?
#
loop_
_entity_poly.entity_id
_entity_poly.type
_entity_poly.pdbx_seq_one_letter_code
_entity_poly.pdbx_strand_id
1 'polypeptide(L)' 'MSRVAKNPVKLPAGVEVKFAGQQLSVKGAKGTLELNIHSSVEIVEEA' A
#
# COMPACT_ATOMS: atom_id res chain seq x y z
N MET A 1 -5.47 -18.60 8.89
CA MET A 1 -4.53 -17.47 8.80
C MET A 1 -4.18 -17.22 7.35
N SER A 2 -4.51 -16.04 6.82
CA SER A 2 -4.17 -15.68 5.43
C SER A 2 -2.66 -15.64 5.27
N ARG A 3 -2.14 -16.31 4.23
CA ARG A 3 -0.71 -16.27 3.87
C ARG A 3 -0.37 -15.09 2.96
N VAL A 4 -1.38 -14.47 2.34
CA VAL A 4 -1.20 -13.38 1.36
C VAL A 4 -0.87 -12.07 2.08
N ALA A 5 -1.67 -11.68 3.08
CA ALA A 5 -1.43 -10.45 3.85
C ALA A 5 -0.19 -10.53 4.75
N LYS A 6 0.32 -11.74 5.01
CA LYS A 6 1.55 -11.95 5.80
C LYS A 6 2.82 -11.83 4.95
N ASN A 7 2.70 -11.89 3.62
CA ASN A 7 3.85 -11.75 2.73
C ASN A 7 4.06 -10.25 2.43
N PRO A 8 5.22 -9.67 2.77
CA PRO A 8 5.48 -8.25 2.55
C PRO A 8 5.56 -7.93 1.04
N VAL A 9 5.03 -6.78 0.66
CA VAL A 9 5.04 -6.29 -0.72
C VAL A 9 6.28 -5.44 -0.95
N LYS A 10 7.17 -5.89 -1.82
CA LYS A 10 8.35 -5.11 -2.20
C LYS A 10 7.94 -3.98 -3.15
N LEU A 11 8.26 -2.75 -2.77
CA LEU A 11 8.04 -1.59 -3.62
C LEU A 11 9.16 -1.48 -4.67
N PRO A 12 8.84 -1.51 -5.97
CA PRO A 12 9.84 -1.35 -7.03
C PRO A 12 10.31 0.11 -7.12
N ALA A 13 11.53 0.30 -7.61
CA ALA A 13 12.11 1.64 -7.77
C ALA A 13 11.24 2.54 -8.66
N GLY A 14 10.96 3.76 -8.19
CA GLY A 14 10.12 4.74 -8.89
C GLY A 14 8.63 4.63 -8.62
N VAL A 15 8.21 3.78 -7.66
CA VAL A 15 6.85 3.80 -7.10
C VAL A 15 6.88 4.53 -5.76
N GLU A 16 6.09 5.60 -5.66
CA GLU A 16 5.85 6.32 -4.42
C GLU A 16 4.52 5.86 -3.82
N VAL A 17 4.53 5.50 -2.55
CA VAL A 17 3.32 5.16 -1.79
C VAL A 17 3.09 6.24 -0.74
N LYS A 18 1.85 6.73 -0.66
CA LYS A 18 1.42 7.67 0.37
C LYS A 18 0.25 7.08 1.13
N PHE A 19 0.34 7.15 2.44
CA PHE A 19 -0.71 6.73 3.36
C PHE A 19 -1.32 7.97 4.01
N ALA A 20 -2.62 8.17 3.80
CA ALA A 20 -3.41 9.22 4.45
C ALA A 20 -4.49 8.55 5.32
N GLY A 21 -4.07 8.03 6.47
CA GLY A 21 -4.92 7.24 7.35
C GLY A 21 -5.37 5.93 6.69
N GLN A 22 -6.60 5.89 6.20
CA GLN A 22 -7.18 4.74 5.49
C GLN A 22 -7.08 4.86 3.97
N GLN A 23 -6.70 6.03 3.43
CA GLN A 23 -6.54 6.22 2.00
C GLN A 23 -5.11 5.90 1.59
N LEU A 24 -4.98 4.96 0.66
CA LEU A 24 -3.73 4.54 0.04
C LEU A 24 -3.63 5.17 -1.35
N SER A 25 -2.58 5.95 -1.59
CA SER A 25 -2.26 6.50 -2.90
C SER A 25 -0.93 5.93 -3.38
N VAL A 26 -0.95 5.20 -4.50
CA VAL A 26 0.23 4.62 -5.14
C VAL A 26 0.47 5.34 -6.45
N LYS A 27 1.61 6.03 -6.57
CA LYS A 27 2.04 6.70 -7.79
C LYS A 27 3.16 5.91 -8.44
N GLY A 28 3.00 5.56 -9.70
CA GLY A 28 4.02 4.89 -10.49
C GLY A 28 4.13 5.49 -11.89
N ALA A 29 5.01 4.90 -12.71
CA ALA A 29 5.28 5.37 -14.06
C ALA A 29 4.04 5.42 -14.99
N LYS A 30 3.02 4.61 -14.70
CA LYS A 30 1.79 4.50 -15.51
C LYS A 30 0.62 5.34 -15.00
N GLY A 31 0.79 6.06 -13.89
CA GLY A 31 -0.27 6.87 -13.29
C GLY A 31 -0.38 6.70 -11.78
N THR A 32 -1.51 7.14 -11.24
CA THR A 32 -1.83 7.11 -9.81
C THR A 32 -3.00 6.18 -9.56
N LEU A 33 -2.88 5.33 -8.55
CA LEU A 33 -3.96 4.50 -8.03
C LEU A 33 -4.32 5.01 -6.63
N GLU A 34 -5.60 5.23 -6.40
CA GLU A 34 -6.14 5.57 -5.08
C GLU A 34 -7.06 4.45 -4.62
N LEU A 35 -6.84 3.97 -3.40
CA LEU A 35 -7.59 2.88 -2.79
C LEU A 35 -7.96 3.25 -1.36
N ASN A 36 -9.23 3.13 -1.01
CA ASN A 36 -9.69 3.32 0.36
C ASN A 36 -9.71 1.97 1.08
N ILE A 37 -8.90 1.87 2.12
CA ILE A 37 -8.68 0.64 2.89
C ILE A 37 -9.76 0.55 3.98
N HIS A 38 -10.25 -0.66 4.23
CA HIS A 38 -11.24 -0.89 5.26
C HIS A 38 -10.67 -0.59 6.65
N SER A 39 -11.44 0.05 7.52
CA SER A 39 -11.00 0.53 8.85
C SER A 39 -10.45 -0.54 9.80
N SER A 40 -10.80 -1.81 9.57
CA SER A 40 -10.29 -2.96 10.33
C SER A 40 -8.93 -3.48 9.84
N VAL A 41 -8.34 -2.87 8.81
CA VAL A 41 -7.05 -3.26 8.24
C VAL A 41 -6.02 -2.20 8.57
N GLU A 42 -4.98 -2.61 9.29
CA GLU A 42 -3.82 -1.78 9.61
C GLU A 42 -2.72 -1.98 8.56
N ILE A 43 -2.09 -0.88 8.14
CA ILE A 43 -0.98 -0.90 7.19
C ILE A 43 0.26 -0.41 7.91
N VAL A 44 1.32 -1.21 7.85
CA VAL A 44 2.61 -0.89 8.43
C VAL A 44 3.62 -0.81 7.30
N GLU A 45 4.34 0.32 7.24
CA GLU A 45 5.51 0.46 6.37
C GLU A 45 6.70 -0.17 7.10
N GLU A 46 7.10 -1.37 6.66
CA GLU A 46 8.34 -2.00 7.11
C GLU A 46 9.50 -1.46 6.26
N ALA A 47 10.49 -0.87 6.93
CA ALA A 47 11.69 -0.27 6.33
C ALA A 47 12.70 -1.32 5.83
#